data_AF-A0A1Q3DIN4-F1
#
_entry.id   AF-A0A1Q3DIN4-F1
#
_cell.length_a   1.000
_cell.length_b   1.000
_cell.length_c   1.000
_cell.angle_alpha   90.00
_cell.angle_beta   90.00
_cell.angle_gamma   90.00
#
_symmetry.space_group_name_H-M   'P 1'
#
loop_
_entity.id
_entity.type
_entity.pdbx_description
1 polymer ?
#
loop_
_entity_poly.entity_id
_entity_poly.type
_entity_poly.pdbx_seq_one_letter_code
_entity_poly.pdbx_strand_id
1 'polypeptide(L)'
;ASSPDSISWGSVGKPFTTKQAWESLRISAPQVGWAKLVWHTLHIPKHAFCLWLAIQGALNTLDKLVRRGILTSANCVFNCGENENVDHLFFACPYSQTIWIEILSKCNIYRPSLPWQEEVRWMTDHARGNKLPQLVRKLAIGATVYQIWLERNRRAFKNRFLPPTVIIQKIQGDI
;
A
#
# COMPACT_ATOMS: atom_id res chain seq x y z
N ALA A 1 -15.59 28.92 46.85
CA ALA A 1 -15.58 28.86 45.38
C ALA A 1 -15.37 27.40 44.99
N SER A 2 -16.29 26.79 44.24
CA SER A 2 -16.09 25.43 43.74
C SER A 2 -15.02 25.47 42.65
N SER A 3 -14.02 24.61 42.74
CA SER A 3 -13.08 24.40 41.66
C SER A 3 -13.84 23.95 40.40
N PRO A 4 -13.50 24.46 39.21
CA PRO A 4 -14.12 23.98 37.97
C PRO A 4 -13.82 22.49 37.78
N ASP A 5 -14.82 21.73 37.30
CA ASP A 5 -14.67 20.32 37.00
C ASP A 5 -13.53 20.10 35.99
N SER A 6 -12.70 19.09 36.25
CA SER A 6 -11.61 18.71 35.34
C SER A 6 -11.59 17.21 35.11
N ILE A 7 -11.48 16.82 33.83
CA ILE A 7 -11.35 15.42 33.43
C ILE A 7 -9.86 15.06 33.50
N SER A 8 -9.54 13.98 34.18
CA SER A 8 -8.19 13.43 34.29
C SER A 8 -8.17 11.97 33.84
N TRP A 9 -7.04 11.51 33.28
CA TRP A 9 -6.87 10.14 32.80
C TRP A 9 -5.53 9.57 33.24
N GLY A 10 -5.54 8.39 33.86
CA GLY A 10 -4.38 7.74 34.45
C GLY A 10 -3.97 8.28 35.82
N SER A 11 -3.94 9.59 36.05
CA SER A 11 -3.66 10.18 37.36
C SER A 11 -4.46 11.46 37.61
N VAL A 12 -5.03 11.59 38.80
CA VAL A 12 -5.81 12.77 39.22
C VAL A 12 -4.94 14.02 39.18
N GLY A 13 -5.48 15.11 38.62
CA GLY A 13 -4.79 16.40 38.51
C GLY A 13 -3.92 16.60 37.26
N LYS A 14 -3.74 15.57 36.41
CA LYS A 14 -3.16 15.75 35.07
C LYS A 14 -4.26 16.08 34.06
N PRO A 15 -4.05 17.07 33.18
CA PRO A 15 -5.02 17.41 32.14
C PRO A 15 -5.21 16.22 31.19
N PHE A 16 -6.47 15.92 30.87
CA PHE A 16 -6.80 14.92 29.87
C PHE A 16 -6.17 15.25 28.51
N THR A 17 -5.56 14.25 27.88
CA THR A 17 -5.18 14.31 26.46
C THR A 17 -5.65 13.05 25.75
N THR A 18 -6.12 13.22 24.51
CA THR A 18 -6.49 12.09 23.65
C THR A 18 -5.32 11.14 23.41
N LYS A 19 -4.08 11.67 23.39
CA LYS A 19 -2.84 10.89 23.30
C LYS A 19 -2.67 9.95 24.49
N GLN A 20 -2.78 10.44 25.72
CA GLN A 20 -2.64 9.60 26.92
C GLN A 20 -3.74 8.54 27.02
N ALA A 21 -4.98 8.92 26.71
CA ALA A 21 -6.09 7.98 26.67
C ALA A 21 -5.82 6.86 25.66
N TRP A 22 -5.41 7.22 24.45
CA TRP A 22 -5.04 6.25 23.41
C TRP A 22 -3.86 5.35 23.81
N GLU A 23 -2.81 5.92 24.40
CA GLU A 23 -1.64 5.16 24.84
C GLU A 23 -1.95 4.15 25.95
N SER A 24 -2.93 4.45 26.81
CA SER A 24 -3.36 3.53 27.87
C SER A 24 -4.30 2.42 27.38
N LEU A 25 -5.11 2.68 26.35
CA LEU A 25 -6.08 1.72 25.82
C LEU A 25 -5.45 0.78 24.78
N ARG A 26 -4.41 1.24 24.07
CA ARG A 26 -3.78 0.45 23.02
C ARG A 26 -2.86 -0.62 23.57
N ILE A 27 -2.86 -1.79 22.93
CA ILE A 27 -1.78 -2.76 23.07
C ILE A 27 -0.58 -2.22 22.28
N SER A 28 0.52 -1.91 22.95
CA SER A 28 1.72 -1.41 22.28
C SER A 28 2.37 -2.51 21.44
N ALA A 29 2.51 -2.26 20.15
CA ALA A 29 3.26 -3.12 19.22
C ALA A 29 4.56 -2.44 18.79
N PRO A 30 5.59 -3.20 18.38
CA PRO A 30 6.82 -2.64 17.81
C PRO A 30 6.54 -1.75 16.60
N GLN A 31 7.39 -0.73 16.42
CA GLN A 31 7.37 0.09 15.22
C GLN A 31 7.75 -0.75 14.00
N VAL A 32 6.92 -0.70 12.96
CA VAL A 32 7.17 -1.39 11.68
C VAL A 32 8.00 -0.50 10.75
N GLY A 33 9.01 -1.09 10.08
CA GLY A 33 9.93 -0.33 9.23
C GLY A 33 9.25 0.40 8.07
N TRP A 34 8.22 -0.22 7.47
CA TRP A 34 7.47 0.32 6.33
C TRP A 34 6.53 1.47 6.70
N ALA A 35 6.36 1.83 7.99
CA ALA A 35 5.39 2.86 8.39
C ALA A 35 5.60 4.19 7.66
N LYS A 36 6.86 4.62 7.49
CA LYS A 36 7.21 5.88 6.78
C LYS A 36 7.20 5.75 5.26
N LEU A 37 7.08 4.55 4.72
CA LEU A 37 6.83 4.30 3.29
C LEU A 37 5.36 4.61 2.96
N VAL A 38 4.45 4.19 3.85
CA VAL A 38 3.00 4.37 3.70
C VAL A 38 2.54 5.75 4.19
N TRP A 39 2.92 6.10 5.41
CA TRP A 39 2.44 7.28 6.12
C TRP A 39 3.51 8.36 6.13
N HIS A 40 3.68 9.05 5.00
CA HIS A 40 4.62 10.18 4.83
C HIS A 40 3.88 11.49 4.55
N THR A 41 4.53 12.64 4.70
CA THR A 41 3.86 13.96 4.63
C THR A 41 3.06 14.20 3.34
N LEU A 42 3.53 13.69 2.21
CA LEU A 42 2.88 13.86 0.90
C LEU A 42 1.96 12.70 0.49
N HIS A 43 1.67 11.75 1.40
CA HIS A 43 0.90 10.57 1.02
C HIS A 43 -0.49 10.96 0.51
N ILE A 44 -0.92 10.31 -0.58
CA ILE A 44 -2.29 10.44 -1.07
C ILE A 44 -3.13 9.41 -0.32
N PRO A 45 -4.20 9.79 0.42
CA PRO A 45 -4.91 8.89 1.34
C PRO A 45 -5.36 7.57 0.70
N LYS A 46 -5.94 7.61 -0.50
CA LYS A 46 -6.39 6.41 -1.24
C LYS A 46 -5.22 5.46 -1.60
N HIS A 47 -4.04 6.01 -1.91
CA HIS A 47 -2.84 5.22 -2.24
C HIS A 47 -2.25 4.61 -0.98
N ALA A 48 -2.08 5.41 0.06
CA ALA A 48 -1.54 4.96 1.34
C ALA A 48 -2.39 3.85 1.95
N PHE A 49 -3.71 4.01 1.95
CA PHE A 49 -4.64 3.01 2.47
C PHE A 49 -4.55 1.70 1.67
N CYS A 50 -4.52 1.76 0.34
CA CYS A 50 -4.38 0.57 -0.50
C CYS A 50 -3.02 -0.13 -0.31
N LEU A 51 -1.93 0.63 -0.27
CA LEU A 51 -0.59 0.12 -0.01
C LEU A 51 -0.48 -0.54 1.37
N TRP A 52 -1.05 0.09 2.40
CA TRP A 52 -1.14 -0.49 3.74
C TRP A 52 -1.84 -1.84 3.73
N LEU A 53 -3.01 -1.94 3.09
CA LEU A 53 -3.75 -3.21 2.97
C LEU A 53 -2.95 -4.26 2.17
N ALA A 54 -2.20 -3.85 1.14
CA ALA A 54 -1.35 -4.75 0.37
C ALA A 54 -0.22 -5.32 1.25
N ILE A 55 0.48 -4.46 2.00
CA ILE A 55 1.57 -4.87 2.91
C ILE A 55 1.04 -5.80 4.01
N GLN A 56 -0.15 -5.52 4.54
CA GLN A 56 -0.81 -6.35 5.55
C GLN A 56 -1.38 -7.65 4.99
N GLY A 57 -1.36 -7.87 3.67
CA GLY A 57 -2.04 -9.01 3.07
C GLY A 57 -3.54 -9.00 3.35
N ALA A 58 -4.17 -7.82 3.45
CA ALA A 58 -5.58 -7.65 3.77
C ALA A 58 -6.47 -7.45 2.53
N LEU A 59 -5.89 -7.28 1.35
CA LEU A 59 -6.64 -7.17 0.08
C LEU A 59 -7.34 -8.49 -0.29
N ASN A 60 -8.55 -8.41 -0.84
CA ASN A 60 -9.35 -9.56 -1.30
C ASN A 60 -8.88 -10.08 -2.67
N THR A 61 -7.67 -10.64 -2.69
CA THR A 61 -7.10 -11.36 -3.84
C THR A 61 -7.88 -12.64 -4.14
N LEU A 62 -7.82 -13.13 -5.39
CA LEU A 62 -8.64 -14.28 -5.80
C LEU A 62 -8.31 -15.55 -5.00
N ASP A 63 -7.04 -15.79 -4.64
CA ASP A 63 -6.65 -16.90 -3.76
C ASP A 63 -7.42 -16.89 -2.43
N LYS A 64 -7.64 -15.72 -1.82
CA LYS A 64 -8.41 -15.58 -0.58
C LYS A 64 -9.90 -15.81 -0.80
N LEU A 65 -10.43 -15.35 -1.93
CA LEU A 65 -11.84 -15.56 -2.26
C LEU A 65 -12.13 -17.04 -2.55
N VAL A 66 -11.20 -17.75 -3.19
CA VAL A 66 -11.25 -19.21 -3.36
C VAL A 66 -11.20 -19.91 -2.00
N ARG A 67 -10.26 -19.54 -1.11
CA ARG A 67 -10.19 -20.10 0.25
C ARG A 67 -11.46 -19.88 1.07
N ARG A 68 -12.23 -18.81 0.78
CA ARG A 68 -13.52 -18.51 1.42
C ARG A 68 -14.71 -19.20 0.74
N GLY A 69 -14.50 -19.96 -0.34
CA GLY A 69 -15.56 -20.61 -1.10
C GLY A 69 -16.42 -19.66 -1.95
N ILE A 70 -15.97 -18.43 -2.17
CA ILE A 70 -16.69 -17.43 -2.97
C ILE A 70 -16.45 -17.64 -4.47
N LEU A 71 -15.24 -18.08 -4.83
CA LEU A 71 -14.83 -18.35 -6.22
C LEU A 71 -14.30 -19.78 -6.34
N THR A 72 -14.34 -20.33 -7.55
CA THR A 72 -13.85 -21.67 -7.85
C THR A 72 -12.42 -21.69 -8.41
N SER A 73 -11.92 -20.56 -8.91
CA SER A 73 -10.59 -20.43 -9.50
C SER A 73 -9.92 -19.13 -9.08
N ALA A 74 -8.60 -19.19 -8.91
CA ALA A 74 -7.75 -18.04 -8.64
C ALA A 74 -7.01 -17.56 -9.88
N ASN A 75 -7.40 -17.98 -11.09
CA ASN A 75 -6.73 -17.58 -12.33
C ASN A 75 -6.57 -16.06 -12.41
N CYS A 76 -5.34 -15.62 -12.67
CA CYS A 76 -5.01 -14.20 -12.68
C CYS A 76 -5.85 -13.44 -13.71
N VAL A 77 -6.50 -12.35 -13.27
CA VAL A 77 -7.38 -11.51 -14.12
C VAL A 77 -6.63 -10.79 -15.24
N PHE A 78 -5.29 -10.81 -15.20
CA PHE A 78 -4.44 -10.31 -16.27
C PHE A 78 -4.18 -11.35 -17.37
N ASN A 79 -4.75 -12.56 -17.26
CA ASN A 79 -4.67 -13.65 -18.24
C ASN A 79 -3.23 -14.08 -18.57
N CYS A 80 -2.36 -14.14 -17.56
CA CYS A 80 -0.96 -14.53 -17.73
C CYS A 80 -0.68 -16.02 -17.53
N GLY A 81 -1.70 -16.84 -17.23
CA GLY A 81 -1.57 -18.30 -17.04
C GLY A 81 -1.35 -18.76 -15.59
N GLU A 82 -1.06 -17.83 -14.67
CA GLU A 82 -0.80 -18.13 -13.25
C GLU A 82 -1.99 -17.78 -12.34
N ASN A 83 -1.93 -18.19 -11.07
CA ASN A 83 -2.91 -17.84 -10.04
C ASN A 83 -2.61 -16.48 -9.38
N GLU A 84 -3.65 -15.69 -9.13
CA GLU A 84 -3.57 -14.43 -8.40
C GLU A 84 -3.46 -14.66 -6.89
N ASN A 85 -2.33 -14.25 -6.33
CA ASN A 85 -2.14 -13.92 -4.93
C ASN A 85 -1.49 -12.53 -4.83
N VAL A 86 -1.17 -12.04 -3.63
CA VAL A 86 -0.58 -10.70 -3.45
C VAL A 86 0.77 -10.57 -4.16
N ASP A 87 1.64 -11.58 -4.05
CA ASP A 87 2.98 -11.54 -4.64
C ASP A 87 2.92 -11.58 -6.17
N HIS A 88 2.03 -12.43 -6.72
CA HIS A 88 1.77 -12.49 -8.15
C HIS A 88 1.16 -11.18 -8.66
N LEU A 89 0.14 -10.66 -7.97
CA LEU A 89 -0.57 -9.44 -8.36
C LEU A 89 0.37 -8.21 -8.38
N PHE A 90 1.24 -8.10 -7.38
CA PHE A 90 2.17 -6.99 -7.24
C PHE A 90 3.59 -7.43 -7.58
N PHE A 91 3.90 -7.31 -8.88
CA PHE A 91 5.22 -7.30 -9.51
C PHE A 91 5.80 -8.63 -9.98
N ALA A 92 5.14 -9.77 -9.75
CA ALA A 92 5.51 -11.03 -10.42
C ALA A 92 4.65 -11.33 -11.66
N CYS A 93 3.42 -10.81 -11.77
CA CYS A 93 2.63 -10.92 -12.99
C CYS A 93 3.27 -10.06 -14.11
N PRO A 94 3.47 -10.59 -15.35
CA PRO A 94 4.09 -9.85 -16.45
C PRO A 94 3.46 -8.47 -16.72
N TYR A 95 2.14 -8.36 -16.59
CA TYR A 95 1.42 -7.09 -16.72
C TYR A 95 1.85 -6.07 -15.67
N SER A 96 1.83 -6.47 -14.38
CA SER A 96 2.20 -5.62 -13.25
C SER A 96 3.71 -5.31 -13.20
N GLN A 97 4.54 -6.28 -13.59
CA GLN A 97 5.98 -6.18 -13.65
C GLN A 97 6.41 -5.12 -14.67
N THR A 98 5.81 -5.14 -15.86
CA THR A 98 6.08 -4.16 -16.92
C THR A 98 5.82 -2.74 -16.44
N ILE A 99 4.69 -2.53 -15.75
CA ILE A 99 4.33 -1.23 -15.16
C ILE A 99 5.39 -0.81 -14.14
N TRP A 100 5.76 -1.71 -13.24
CA TRP A 100 6.66 -1.37 -12.15
C TRP A 100 8.08 -1.05 -12.59
N ILE A 101 8.64 -1.83 -13.51
CA ILE A 101 9.98 -1.58 -14.07
C ILE A 101 10.02 -0.20 -14.75
N GLU A 102 8.97 0.17 -15.48
CA GLU A 102 8.89 1.48 -16.14
C GLU A 102 8.71 2.63 -15.14
N ILE A 103 8.06 2.42 -14.00
CA ILE A 103 7.99 3.43 -12.93
C ILE A 103 9.31 3.54 -12.19
N LEU A 104 10.03 2.44 -11.97
CA LEU A 104 11.38 2.45 -11.41
C LEU A 104 12.36 3.21 -12.31
N SER A 105 12.31 3.01 -13.63
CA SER A 105 13.17 3.71 -14.58
C SER A 105 12.96 5.23 -14.50
N LYS A 106 11.71 5.69 -14.38
CA LYS A 106 11.36 7.11 -14.16
C LYS A 106 11.86 7.66 -12.81
N CYS A 107 12.09 6.80 -11.83
CA CYS A 107 12.72 7.14 -10.56
C CYS A 107 14.26 7.02 -10.59
N ASN A 108 14.85 6.86 -11.77
CA ASN A 108 16.27 6.61 -12.02
C ASN A 108 16.79 5.34 -11.30
N ILE A 109 16.00 4.27 -11.31
CA ILE A 109 16.32 2.97 -10.72
C ILE A 109 16.24 1.92 -11.84
N TYR A 110 17.37 1.27 -12.12
CA TYR A 110 17.50 0.26 -13.17
C TYR A 110 17.81 -1.10 -12.56
N ARG A 111 16.77 -1.91 -12.34
CA ARG A 111 16.88 -3.29 -11.85
C ARG A 111 15.61 -4.08 -12.22
N PRO A 112 15.65 -5.42 -12.18
CA PRO A 112 14.43 -6.21 -12.23
C PRO A 112 13.51 -5.93 -11.04
N SER A 113 12.23 -6.27 -11.19
CA SER A 113 11.28 -6.31 -10.09
C SER A 113 11.67 -7.41 -9.10
N LEU A 114 11.44 -7.17 -7.81
CA LEU A 114 11.62 -8.17 -6.76
C LEU A 114 10.28 -8.82 -6.40
N PRO A 115 10.29 -10.00 -5.74
CA PRO A 115 9.12 -10.52 -5.06
C PRO A 115 8.54 -9.48 -4.10
N TRP A 116 7.23 -9.43 -3.95
CA TRP A 116 6.52 -8.37 -3.22
C TRP A 116 7.11 -8.02 -1.84
N GLN A 117 7.40 -9.02 -1.00
CA GLN A 117 7.96 -8.77 0.33
C GLN A 117 9.38 -8.16 0.28
N GLU A 118 10.21 -8.60 -0.65
CA GLU A 118 11.55 -8.05 -0.87
C GLU A 118 11.47 -6.65 -1.45
N GLU A 119 10.51 -6.41 -2.35
CA GLU A 119 10.25 -5.11 -2.95
C GLU A 119 9.83 -4.07 -1.90
N VAL A 120 8.93 -4.44 -0.98
CA VAL A 120 8.51 -3.56 0.13
C VAL A 120 9.69 -3.24 1.06
N ARG A 121 10.53 -4.24 1.38
CA ARG A 121 11.74 -4.03 2.20
C ARG A 121 12.72 -3.08 1.50
N TRP A 122 13.02 -3.36 0.22
CA TRP A 122 13.91 -2.55 -0.58
C TRP A 122 13.42 -1.10 -0.69
N MET A 123 12.13 -0.88 -0.95
CA MET A 123 11.54 0.45 -1.01
C MET A 123 11.55 1.17 0.35
N THR A 124 11.36 0.43 1.45
CA THR A 124 11.44 0.98 2.80
C THR A 124 12.82 1.59 3.07
N ASP A 125 13.88 0.91 2.64
CA ASP A 125 15.26 1.37 2.83
C ASP A 125 15.63 2.45 1.80
N HIS A 126 15.30 2.23 0.52
CA HIS A 126 15.73 3.09 -0.58
C HIS A 126 14.95 4.42 -0.69
N ALA A 127 13.74 4.47 -0.11
CA ALA A 127 12.94 5.69 0.02
C ALA A 127 13.03 6.30 1.42
N ARG A 128 13.98 5.87 2.26
CA ARG A 128 14.17 6.41 3.60
C ARG A 128 14.64 7.86 3.56
N GLY A 129 13.89 8.74 4.21
CA GLY A 129 14.15 10.18 4.24
C GLY A 129 13.00 10.99 3.62
N ASN A 130 13.20 12.30 3.52
CA ASN A 130 12.18 13.27 3.09
C ASN A 130 12.69 14.24 2.00
N LYS A 131 13.83 13.97 1.35
CA LYS A 131 14.21 14.77 0.17
C LYS A 131 13.34 14.35 -1.02
N LEU A 132 13.29 15.20 -2.04
CA LEU A 132 12.40 15.00 -3.20
C LEU A 132 12.51 13.61 -3.83
N PRO A 133 13.70 13.02 -4.11
CA PRO A 133 13.78 11.68 -4.70
C PRO A 133 13.15 10.60 -3.82
N GLN A 134 13.32 10.68 -2.50
CA GLN A 134 12.72 9.74 -1.56
C GLN A 134 11.20 9.90 -1.51
N LEU A 135 10.70 11.13 -1.52
CA LEU A 135 9.26 11.38 -1.53
C LEU A 135 8.61 10.89 -2.83
N VAL A 136 9.23 11.15 -3.98
CA VAL A 136 8.78 10.66 -5.29
C VAL A 136 8.74 9.13 -5.30
N ARG A 137 9.74 8.44 -4.75
CA ARG A 137 9.75 6.98 -4.64
C ARG A 137 8.62 6.43 -3.77
N LYS A 138 8.30 7.07 -2.64
CA LYS A 138 7.15 6.68 -1.79
C LYS A 138 5.83 6.85 -2.52
N LEU A 139 5.66 7.99 -3.22
CA LEU A 139 4.49 8.25 -4.05
C LEU A 139 4.38 7.21 -5.19
N ALA A 140 5.50 6.87 -5.83
CA ALA A 140 5.57 5.92 -6.92
C ALA A 140 5.03 4.54 -6.52
N ILE A 141 5.55 3.92 -5.45
CA ILE A 141 5.04 2.61 -5.03
C ILE A 141 3.57 2.67 -4.61
N GLY A 142 3.15 3.73 -3.90
CA GLY A 142 1.76 3.90 -3.47
C GLY A 142 0.80 4.02 -4.65
N ALA A 143 1.14 4.87 -5.64
CA ALA A 143 0.35 5.07 -6.84
C ALA A 143 0.34 3.81 -7.73
N THR A 144 1.47 3.12 -7.89
CA THR A 144 1.54 1.89 -8.67
C THR A 144 0.66 0.79 -8.08
N VAL A 145 0.77 0.52 -6.78
CA VAL A 145 -0.05 -0.50 -6.10
C VAL A 145 -1.53 -0.17 -6.22
N TYR A 146 -1.90 1.11 -6.01
CA TYR A 146 -3.28 1.55 -6.15
C TYR A 146 -3.83 1.38 -7.58
N GLN A 147 -3.08 1.81 -8.60
CA GLN A 147 -3.53 1.73 -9.99
C GLN A 147 -3.62 0.29 -10.49
N ILE A 148 -2.69 -0.59 -10.08
CA ILE A 148 -2.78 -2.03 -10.35
C ILE A 148 -4.02 -2.61 -9.69
N TRP A 149 -4.29 -2.27 -8.43
CA TRP A 149 -5.48 -2.74 -7.72
C TRP A 149 -6.79 -2.28 -8.38
N LEU A 150 -6.84 -1.02 -8.82
CA LEU A 150 -7.99 -0.51 -9.58
C LEU A 150 -8.18 -1.23 -10.92
N GLU A 151 -7.10 -1.48 -11.65
CA GLU A 151 -7.16 -2.18 -12.93
C GLU A 151 -7.58 -3.64 -12.75
N ARG A 152 -7.04 -4.33 -11.75
CA ARG A 152 -7.47 -5.68 -11.34
C ARG A 152 -8.99 -5.70 -11.12
N ASN A 153 -9.50 -4.78 -10.29
CA ASN A 153 -10.94 -4.70 -10.02
C ASN A 153 -11.77 -4.32 -11.25
N ARG A 154 -11.23 -3.47 -12.13
CA ARG A 154 -11.89 -3.11 -13.39
C ARG A 154 -12.06 -4.33 -14.29
N ARG A 155 -11.05 -5.18 -14.42
CA ARG A 155 -11.14 -6.42 -15.19
C ARG A 155 -12.14 -7.38 -14.56
N ALA A 156 -12.05 -7.56 -13.24
CA ALA A 156 -12.93 -8.47 -12.50
C ALA A 156 -14.43 -8.08 -12.57
N PHE A 157 -14.76 -6.79 -12.46
CA PHE A 157 -16.16 -6.35 -12.31
C PHE A 157 -16.75 -5.65 -13.53
N LYS A 158 -15.92 -5.11 -14.42
CA LYS A 158 -16.37 -4.28 -15.56
C LYS A 158 -15.96 -4.83 -16.92
N ASN A 159 -15.16 -5.90 -16.96
CA ASN A 159 -14.64 -6.50 -18.20
C ASN A 159 -14.00 -5.45 -19.16
N ARG A 160 -13.28 -4.48 -18.58
CA ARG A 160 -12.54 -3.45 -19.33
C ARG A 160 -11.06 -3.60 -19.04
N PHE A 161 -10.26 -3.55 -20.09
CA PHE A 161 -8.83 -3.84 -20.04
C PHE A 161 -8.04 -2.64 -20.51
N LEU A 162 -7.22 -2.07 -19.63
CA LEU A 162 -6.25 -1.06 -20.03
C LEU A 162 -4.90 -1.69 -20.34
N PRO A 163 -4.18 -1.21 -21.37
CA PRO A 163 -2.80 -1.59 -21.59
C PRO A 163 -1.90 -1.00 -20.49
N PRO A 164 -0.72 -1.61 -20.22
CA PRO A 164 0.22 -1.12 -19.22
C PRO A 164 0.58 0.35 -19.38
N THR A 165 0.72 0.83 -20.62
CA THR A 165 1.06 2.21 -20.96
C THR A 165 0.07 3.24 -20.39
N VAL A 166 -1.23 2.93 -20.42
CA VAL A 166 -2.26 3.82 -19.86
C VAL A 166 -2.21 3.82 -18.34
N ILE A 167 -1.88 2.68 -17.71
CA ILE A 167 -1.70 2.61 -16.26
C ILE A 167 -0.46 3.42 -15.83
N ILE A 168 0.64 3.32 -16.57
CA ILE A 168 1.86 4.11 -16.35
C ILE A 168 1.53 5.61 -16.41
N GLN A 169 0.80 6.06 -17.42
CA GLN A 169 0.37 7.47 -17.53
C GLN A 169 -0.49 7.92 -16.35
N LYS A 170 -1.40 7.07 -15.87
CA LYS A 170 -2.21 7.35 -14.67
C LYS A 170 -1.37 7.49 -13.42
N ILE A 171 -0.37 6.62 -13.25
CA ILE A 171 0.58 6.69 -12.13
C ILE A 171 1.37 8.00 -12.20
N GLN A 172 1.85 8.39 -13.38
CA GLN A 172 2.57 9.65 -13.56
C GLN A 172 1.70 10.88 -13.25
N GLY A 173 0.41 10.86 -13.60
CA GLY A 173 -0.51 11.96 -13.27
C GLY A 173 -0.90 12.02 -11.80
N ASP A 174 -0.67 10.95 -11.04
CA ASP A 174 -0.94 10.85 -9.60
C ASP A 174 0.24 11.31 -8.73
N ILE A 175 1.46 11.43 -9.29
CA ILE A 175 2.72 11.81 -8.61
C ILE A 175 3.04 13.28 -8.91
#